data_AF-A0A920ADB6-F1
#
_entry.id   AF-A0A920ADB6-F1
#
_cell.length_a   1.000
_cell.length_b   1.000
_cell.length_c   1.000
_cell.angle_alpha   90.00
_cell.angle_beta   90.00
_cell.angle_gamma   90.00
#
_symmetry.space_group_name_H-M   'P 1'
#
loop_
_entity.id
_entity.type
_entity.pdbx_description
1 polymer ?
#
loop_
_entity_poly.entity_id
_entity_poly.type
_entity_poly.pdbx_seq_one_letter_code
_entity_poly.pdbx_strand_id
1 'polypeptide(L)'
;MIRNCFRSAKTKELIRYINSCKYFAFRYETTSLDVMSRRIVGMGISTQSGSGFYIPIGHVTMKVLLNNYLPIMELLAPCLEMNQDKIVGQNLNMIFPS
;
A
#
# COMPACT_ATOMS: atom_id res chain seq x y z
N MET A 1 -14.92 -2.80 6.21
CA MET A 1 -14.00 -2.44 7.33
C MET A 1 -12.58 -2.32 6.82
N ILE A 2 -11.92 -1.18 7.08
CA ILE A 2 -10.51 -0.93 6.75
C ILE A 2 -9.64 -1.36 7.94
N ARG A 3 -8.56 -2.09 7.67
CA ARG A 3 -7.59 -2.57 8.66
C ARG A 3 -6.30 -1.76 8.53
N ASN A 4 -5.84 -1.14 9.60
CA ASN A 4 -4.55 -0.45 9.57
C ASN A 4 -3.38 -1.44 9.67
N CYS A 5 -2.41 -1.30 8.79
CA CYS A 5 -1.20 -2.12 8.73
C CYS A 5 -0.03 -1.35 9.34
N PHE A 6 0.13 -1.44 10.66
CA PHE A 6 1.22 -0.76 11.39
C PHE A 6 2.35 -1.71 11.81
N ARG A 7 2.25 -3.01 11.53
CA ARG A 7 3.18 -4.04 12.00
C ARG A 7 3.33 -5.16 10.97
N SER A 8 4.51 -5.79 10.95
CA SER A 8 4.85 -6.88 10.02
C SER A 8 3.88 -8.07 10.03
N ALA A 9 3.24 -8.37 11.17
CA ALA A 9 2.24 -9.44 11.25
C ALA A 9 1.02 -9.18 10.34
N LYS A 10 0.53 -7.93 10.30
CA LYS A 10 -0.55 -7.53 9.40
C LYS A 10 -0.09 -7.42 7.95
N THR A 11 1.17 -7.03 7.72
CA THR A 11 1.76 -7.05 6.37
C THR A 11 1.82 -8.47 5.81
N LYS A 12 2.25 -9.44 6.61
CA LYS A 12 2.26 -10.86 6.23
C LYS A 12 0.86 -11.40 5.94
N GLU A 13 -0.15 -10.96 6.69
CA GLU A 13 -1.55 -11.29 6.41
C GLU A 13 -2.01 -10.73 5.06
N LEU A 14 -1.73 -9.45 4.80
CA LEU A 14 -2.02 -8.80 3.51
C LEU A 14 -1.33 -9.50 2.33
N ILE A 15 -0.04 -9.84 2.46
CA ILE A 15 0.73 -10.55 1.41
C ILE A 15 0.06 -11.87 1.04
N ARG A 16 -0.43 -12.64 2.03
CA ARG A 16 -1.17 -13.89 1.75
C ARG A 16 -2.41 -13.63 0.91
N TYR A 17 -3.16 -12.56 1.19
CA TYR A 17 -4.34 -12.20 0.42
C TYR A 17 -4.00 -11.72 -0.99
N ILE A 18 -2.93 -10.93 -1.16
CA ILE A 18 -2.47 -10.48 -2.48
C ILE A 18 -2.07 -11.68 -3.34
N ASN A 19 -1.28 -12.60 -2.80
CA ASN A 19 -0.79 -13.76 -3.54
C ASN A 19 -1.92 -14.72 -3.95
N SER A 20 -2.99 -14.84 -3.15
CA SER A 20 -4.10 -15.75 -3.43
C SER A 20 -5.21 -15.16 -4.30
N CYS A 21 -5.31 -13.84 -4.40
CA CYS A 21 -6.37 -13.21 -5.17
C CYS A 21 -6.07 -13.19 -6.68
N LYS A 22 -7.14 -13.11 -7.49
CA LYS A 22 -7.03 -12.92 -8.94
C LYS A 22 -6.65 -11.48 -9.28
N TYR A 23 -7.26 -10.51 -8.60
CA TYR A 23 -7.00 -9.08 -8.73
C TYR A 23 -7.14 -8.41 -7.36
N PHE A 24 -6.48 -7.29 -7.17
CA PHE A 24 -6.66 -6.44 -5.99
C PHE A 24 -6.67 -4.97 -6.36
N ALA A 25 -7.50 -4.19 -5.64
CA ALA A 25 -7.54 -2.75 -5.77
C ALA A 25 -6.35 -2.12 -5.04
N PHE A 26 -5.68 -1.18 -5.68
CA PHE A 26 -4.60 -0.38 -5.12
C PHE A 26 -4.92 1.11 -5.24
N ARG A 27 -4.70 1.84 -4.17
CA ARG A 27 -4.74 3.30 -4.10
C ARG A 27 -3.53 3.79 -3.34
N TYR A 28 -3.05 4.97 -3.70
CA TYR A 28 -2.02 5.68 -2.94
C TYR A 28 -2.54 7.06 -2.57
N GLU A 29 -1.94 7.63 -1.55
CA GLU A 29 -2.25 8.97 -1.04
C GLU A 29 -0.99 9.82 -1.08
N THR A 30 -1.15 11.08 -1.45
CA THR A 30 -0.05 12.02 -1.58
C THR A 30 -0.30 13.31 -0.84
N THR A 31 0.78 14.04 -0.52
CA THR A 31 0.70 15.37 0.12
C THR A 31 0.14 16.47 -0.80
N SER A 32 0.13 16.25 -2.12
CA SER A 32 -0.24 17.26 -3.13
C SER A 32 -0.74 16.58 -4.41
N LEU A 33 -1.51 17.33 -5.20
CA LEU A 33 -1.88 16.98 -6.58
C LEU A 33 -0.74 17.27 -7.57
N ASP A 34 0.21 18.14 -7.23
CA ASP A 34 1.37 18.43 -8.06
C ASP A 34 2.30 17.21 -8.14
N VAL A 35 2.46 16.67 -9.34
CA VAL A 35 3.24 15.45 -9.60
C VAL A 35 4.71 15.64 -9.24
N MET A 36 5.24 16.86 -9.38
CA MET A 36 6.66 17.15 -9.16
C MET A 36 7.01 17.30 -7.68
N SER A 37 6.10 17.82 -6.85
CA SER A 37 6.36 18.11 -5.44
C SER A 37 5.72 17.12 -4.46
N ARG A 38 4.88 16.19 -4.94
CA ARG A 38 4.12 15.27 -4.07
C ARG A 38 5.02 14.23 -3.42
N ARG A 39 4.72 13.89 -2.16
CA ARG A 39 5.25 12.72 -1.47
C ARG A 39 4.13 11.73 -1.20
N ILE A 40 4.43 10.43 -1.26
CA ILE A 40 3.48 9.40 -0.85
C ILE A 40 3.36 9.41 0.67
N VAL A 41 2.14 9.45 1.19
CA VAL A 41 1.85 9.45 2.64
C VAL A 41 1.16 8.18 3.10
N GLY A 42 0.54 7.43 2.20
CA GLY A 42 -0.10 6.16 2.50
C GLY A 42 -0.51 5.37 1.27
N MET A 43 -0.88 4.12 1.48
CA MET A 43 -1.42 3.21 0.48
C MET A 43 -2.65 2.48 1.01
N GLY A 44 -3.64 2.28 0.15
CA GLY A 44 -4.81 1.46 0.40
C GLY A 44 -4.82 0.25 -0.53
N ILE A 45 -5.01 -0.94 0.02
CA ILE A 45 -5.09 -2.20 -0.73
C ILE A 45 -6.37 -2.95 -0.36
N SER A 46 -7.12 -3.43 -1.35
CA SER A 46 -8.32 -4.24 -1.13
C SER A 46 -8.32 -5.47 -2.02
N THR A 47 -8.40 -6.65 -1.42
CA THR A 47 -8.47 -7.94 -2.12
C THR A 47 -9.90 -8.49 -2.20
N GLN A 48 -10.87 -7.81 -1.58
CA GLN A 48 -12.29 -8.21 -1.55
C GLN A 48 -13.19 -7.01 -1.26
N SER A 49 -14.42 -7.04 -1.80
CA SER A 49 -15.39 -5.96 -1.61
C SER A 49 -15.68 -5.67 -0.13
N GLY A 50 -15.86 -4.39 0.20
CA GLY A 50 -16.21 -3.95 1.56
C GLY A 50 -15.09 -4.06 2.60
N SER A 51 -13.87 -4.45 2.23
CA SER A 51 -12.73 -4.46 3.16
C SER A 51 -11.41 -4.07 2.51
N GLY A 52 -10.43 -3.68 3.32
CA GLY A 52 -9.11 -3.34 2.81
C GLY A 52 -8.09 -3.10 3.91
N PHE A 53 -6.86 -2.84 3.51
CA PHE A 53 -5.72 -2.53 4.34
C PHE A 53 -5.26 -1.12 4.04
N TYR A 54 -5.00 -0.35 5.08
CA TYR A 54 -4.36 0.96 4.98
C TYR A 54 -2.94 0.87 5.53
N ILE A 55 -1.96 1.27 4.73
CA ILE A 55 -0.53 1.29 5.07
C ILE A 55 -0.09 2.75 5.13
N PRO A 56 0.16 3.33 6.31
CA PRO A 56 0.74 4.66 6.40
C PRO A 56 2.24 4.61 6.04
N ILE A 57 2.69 5.55 5.23
CA ILE A 57 4.09 5.67 4.79
C ILE A 57 4.75 6.95 5.32
N GLY A 58 3.99 8.05 5.39
CA GLY A 58 4.54 9.39 5.63
C GLY A 58 3.75 10.22 6.63
N HIS A 59 2.92 9.61 7.46
CA HIS A 59 2.20 10.32 8.52
C HIS A 59 3.17 10.71 9.64
N VAL A 60 3.74 11.91 9.51
CA VAL A 60 4.74 12.49 10.43
C VAL A 60 4.17 12.73 11.84
N THR A 61 2.84 12.72 12.00
CA THR A 61 2.16 13.08 13.25
C THR A 61 2.20 12.02 14.34
N MET A 62 2.70 10.80 14.08
CA MET A 62 2.85 9.76 15.12
C MET A 62 4.22 9.08 15.10
N LYS A 63 5.00 9.31 16.16
CA LYS A 63 6.31 8.67 16.44
C LYS A 63 6.32 7.13 16.26
N VAL A 64 5.19 6.47 16.51
CA VAL A 64 5.03 5.00 16.39
C VAL A 64 5.05 4.51 14.93
N LEU A 65 4.70 5.36 13.97
CA LEU A 65 4.60 4.99 12.55
C LEU A 65 5.97 4.97 11.85
N LEU A 66 6.88 5.86 12.27
CA LEU A 66 8.23 5.96 11.70
C LEU A 66 9.06 4.69 11.88
N ASN A 67 8.96 4.01 13.03
CA ASN A 67 9.77 2.84 13.33
C ASN A 67 9.35 1.56 12.59
N ASN A 68 8.14 1.52 12.03
CA ASN A 68 7.62 0.32 11.36
C ASN A 68 7.56 0.45 9.84
N TYR A 69 7.86 1.62 9.29
CA TYR A 69 7.81 1.85 7.84
C TYR A 69 8.77 0.91 7.09
N LEU A 70 10.06 0.94 7.44
CA LEU A 70 11.09 0.18 6.73
C LEU A 70 10.81 -1.34 6.74
N PRO A 71 10.51 -1.98 7.91
CA PRO A 71 10.16 -3.40 7.94
C PRO A 71 8.86 -3.77 7.20
N ILE A 72 7.91 -2.85 7.09
CA ILE A 72 6.67 -3.09 6.31
C ILE A 72 7.00 -3.06 4.81
N MET A 73 7.78 -2.08 4.35
CA MET A 73 8.11 -1.93 2.94
C MET A 73 9.05 -3.02 2.44
N GLU A 74 10.02 -3.46 3.24
CA GLU A 74 10.87 -4.62 2.93
C GLU A 74 10.05 -5.89 2.64
N LEU A 75 8.90 -6.05 3.27
CA LEU A 75 8.00 -7.18 3.04
C LEU A 75 7.03 -6.92 1.88
N LEU A 76 6.46 -5.72 1.80
CA LEU A 76 5.35 -5.43 0.89
C LEU A 76 5.82 -5.09 -0.53
N ALA A 77 6.96 -4.39 -0.70
CA ALA A 77 7.42 -3.95 -2.01
C ALA A 77 7.67 -5.14 -2.97
N PRO A 78 8.40 -6.21 -2.59
CA PRO A 78 8.59 -7.36 -3.49
C PRO A 78 7.27 -8.06 -3.85
N CYS A 79 6.31 -8.10 -2.91
CA CYS A 79 5.00 -8.69 -3.16
C CYS A 79 4.19 -7.88 -4.19
N LEU A 80 4.26 -6.54 -4.14
CA LEU A 80 3.60 -5.69 -5.11
C LEU A 80 4.24 -5.80 -6.49
N GLU A 81 5.57 -5.86 -6.58
CA GLU A 81 6.30 -6.06 -7.83
C GLU A 81 5.94 -7.40 -8.49
N MET A 82 5.95 -8.50 -7.73
CA MET A 82 5.61 -9.84 -8.24
C MET A 82 4.15 -10.00 -8.67
N ASN A 83 3.25 -9.14 -8.20
CA ASN A 83 1.81 -9.21 -8.50
C ASN A 83 1.31 -7.94 -9.22
N GLN A 84 2.20 -7.21 -9.90
CA GLN A 84 1.86 -5.95 -10.56
C GLN A 84 0.77 -6.12 -11.64
N ASP A 85 0.73 -7.28 -12.29
CA ASP A 85 -0.27 -7.69 -13.27
C ASP A 85 -1.69 -7.84 -12.70
N LYS A 86 -1.81 -8.01 -11.37
CA LYS A 86 -3.09 -8.17 -10.67
C LYS A 86 -3.65 -6.85 -10.15
N ILE A 87 -2.90 -5.75 -10.26
CA ILE A 87 -3.28 -4.45 -9.70
C ILE A 87 -4.39 -3.81 -10.52
N VAL A 88 -5.47 -3.43 -9.84
CA VAL A 88 -6.54 -2.60 -10.38
C VAL A 88 -6.56 -1.27 -9.63
N GLY A 89 -6.60 -0.14 -10.35
CA GLY A 89 -6.58 1.16 -9.70
C GLY A 89 -6.72 2.31 -10.68
N GLN A 90 -6.82 3.52 -10.15
CA GLN A 90 -6.88 4.74 -10.93
C GLN A 90 -5.50 5.41 -10.97
N ASN A 91 -5.10 5.94 -12.13
CA ASN A 91 -3.85 6.68 -12.34
C ASN A 91 -2.59 5.90 -11.88
N LEU A 92 -2.53 4.60 -12.21
CA LEU A 92 -1.40 3.73 -11.84
C LEU A 92 -0.10 4.08 -12.58
N ASN A 93 -0.19 4.65 -13.79
CA ASN A 93 0.94 5.15 -14.58
C ASN A 93 1.82 6.15 -13.83
N MET A 94 1.27 6.80 -12.81
CA MET A 94 1.99 7.76 -11.96
C MET A 94 2.90 7.10 -10.90
N ILE A 95 2.84 5.78 -10.74
CA ILE A 95 3.59 5.00 -9.74
C ILE A 95 4.29 3.80 -10.38
N PHE A 96 3.59 3.12 -11.27
CA PHE A 96 4.10 2.01 -12.04
C PHE A 96 4.29 2.49 -13.48
N PRO A 97 5.43 3.11 -13.81
CA PRO A 97 5.73 3.46 -15.19
C PRO A 97 5.74 2.19 -16.03
N SER A 98 5.03 2.24 -17.15
CA SER A 98 4.92 1.19 -18.16
C SER A 98 6.22 1.02 -18.95
#